data_AF-A0A2V7KPY4-F1
#
_entry.id   AF-A0A2V7KPY4-F1
#
_cell.length_a   1.000
_cell.length_b   1.000
_cell.length_c   1.000
_cell.angle_alpha   90.00
_cell.angle_beta   90.00
_cell.angle_gamma   90.00
#
_symmetry.space_group_name_H-M   'P 1'
#
loop_
_entity.id
_entity.type
_entity.pdbx_description
1 polymer ?
#
loop_
_entity_poly.entity_id
_entity_poly.type
_entity_poly.pdbx_seq_one_letter_code
_entity_poly.pdbx_strand_id
1 'polypeptide(L)'
;MIRKVLLGLGAAVVLVLAVLAITISVRWDRRFQAPYPKLAASRDSVVIARGRYLAYGPAHCSDCHTAAADYASLLTGSSPSLSGGVEFPIPLGTIRVPNLTPDSATGIGRRSDGDITRILRYGVRADGRAAIPFMEFHELSDADIVAVFSFLRSQPPVRNPVPDHDLNLMGKAVMAFAIKPVGP
;
A
#
# COMPACT_ATOMS: atom_id res chain seq x y z
N MET A 1 51.54 12.40 -13.25
CA MET A 1 50.31 13.23 -13.30
C MET A 1 49.04 12.38 -13.37
N ILE A 2 48.97 11.38 -14.27
CA ILE A 2 47.81 10.49 -14.44
C ILE A 2 47.30 9.84 -13.14
N ARG A 3 48.19 9.31 -12.28
CA ARG A 3 47.78 8.71 -10.99
C ARG A 3 47.01 9.66 -10.07
N LYS A 4 47.42 10.94 -9.99
CA LYS A 4 46.73 11.95 -9.16
C LYS A 4 45.36 12.31 -9.74
N VAL A 5 45.26 12.37 -11.07
CA VAL A 5 43.98 12.60 -11.77
C VAL A 5 43.04 11.42 -11.56
N LEU A 6 43.52 10.18 -11.72
CA LEU A 6 42.73 8.97 -11.48
C LEU A 6 42.26 8.85 -10.03
N LEU A 7 43.12 9.17 -9.05
CA LEU A 7 42.74 9.19 -7.64
C LEU A 7 41.71 10.28 -7.33
N GLY A 8 41.87 11.47 -7.92
CA GLY A 8 40.90 12.56 -7.79
C GLY A 8 39.54 12.21 -8.39
N LEU A 9 39.53 11.60 -9.58
CA LEU A 9 38.31 11.14 -10.24
C LEU A 9 37.61 10.04 -9.43
N GLY A 10 38.38 9.05 -8.93
CA GLY A 10 37.86 7.99 -8.07
C GLY A 10 37.24 8.53 -6.78
N ALA A 11 37.92 9.46 -6.10
CA ALA A 11 37.40 10.11 -4.90
C ALA A 11 36.10 10.89 -5.18
N ALA A 12 36.02 11.60 -6.31
CA ALA A 12 34.82 12.31 -6.72
C ALA A 12 33.64 11.35 -6.99
N VAL A 13 33.88 10.23 -7.68
CA VAL A 13 32.84 9.21 -7.92
C VAL A 13 32.35 8.62 -6.60
N VAL A 14 33.25 8.27 -5.68
CA VAL A 14 32.87 7.74 -4.37
C VAL A 14 32.04 8.76 -3.58
N LEU A 15 32.44 10.04 -3.60
CA LEU A 15 31.70 11.10 -2.93
C LEU A 15 30.29 11.26 -3.51
N VAL A 16 30.14 11.25 -4.84
CA VAL A 16 28.83 11.33 -5.50
C VAL A 16 27.95 10.13 -5.13
N LEU A 17 28.49 8.92 -5.15
CA LEU A 17 27.74 7.72 -4.76
C LEU A 17 27.33 7.76 -3.28
N ALA A 18 28.21 8.23 -2.39
CA ALA A 18 27.90 8.39 -0.97
C ALA A 18 26.77 9.41 -0.76
N VAL A 19 26.87 10.59 -1.39
CA VAL A 19 25.83 11.62 -1.32
C VAL A 19 24.49 11.10 -1.86
N LEU A 20 24.51 10.37 -2.97
CA LEU A 20 23.30 9.77 -3.53
C LEU A 20 22.68 8.73 -2.58
N ALA A 21 23.48 7.82 -2.03
CA ALA A 21 23.02 6.79 -1.09
C ALA A 21 22.44 7.41 0.20
N ILE A 22 23.09 8.44 0.74
CA ILE A 22 22.58 9.21 1.90
C ILE A 22 21.25 9.87 1.54
N THR A 23 21.18 10.53 0.38
CA THR A 23 19.96 11.21 -0.07
C THR A 23 18.81 10.23 -0.23
N ILE A 24 19.03 9.06 -0.85
CA ILE A 24 18.03 8.00 -0.94
C ILE A 24 17.60 7.57 0.46
N SER A 25 18.55 7.31 1.36
CA SER A 25 18.30 6.84 2.73
C SER A 25 17.52 7.83 3.61
N VAL A 26 17.65 9.13 3.36
CA VAL A 26 16.87 10.16 4.06
C VAL A 26 15.51 10.40 3.40
N ARG A 27 15.38 10.17 2.08
CA ARG A 27 14.18 10.55 1.33
C ARG A 27 13.18 9.42 1.09
N TRP A 28 13.61 8.16 1.07
CA TRP A 28 12.73 7.04 0.74
C TRP A 28 11.58 6.86 1.75
N ASP A 29 11.79 7.29 3.00
CA ASP A 29 10.81 7.18 4.10
C ASP A 29 10.09 8.51 4.39
N ARG A 30 10.03 9.40 3.39
CA ARG A 30 9.35 10.70 3.50
C ARG A 30 7.91 10.53 3.95
N ARG A 31 7.52 11.40 4.88
CA ARG A 31 6.15 11.51 5.38
C ARG A 31 5.45 12.65 4.65
N PHE A 32 4.26 12.34 4.16
CA PHE A 32 3.35 13.24 3.48
C PHE A 32 2.17 13.54 4.38
N GLN A 33 1.70 14.79 4.30
CA GLN A 33 0.47 15.20 4.95
C GLN A 33 -0.66 15.13 3.93
N ALA A 34 -1.76 14.52 4.32
CA ALA A 34 -3.00 14.52 3.56
C ALA A 34 -4.16 14.62 4.57
N PRO A 35 -5.30 15.23 4.18
CA PRO A 35 -6.48 15.28 5.02
C PRO A 35 -6.91 13.89 5.45
N TYR A 36 -7.56 13.81 6.61
CA TYR A 36 -8.32 12.65 7.03
C TYR A 36 -9.79 12.92 6.72
N PRO A 37 -10.34 12.35 5.64
CA PRO A 37 -11.75 12.58 5.32
C PRO A 37 -12.63 12.03 6.44
N LYS A 38 -13.66 12.77 6.80
CA LYS A 38 -14.59 12.42 7.89
C LYS A 38 -15.67 11.47 7.38
N LEU A 39 -15.25 10.31 6.88
CA LEU A 39 -16.13 9.21 6.51
C LEU A 39 -16.17 8.19 7.65
N ALA A 40 -17.30 7.50 7.80
CA ALA A 40 -17.52 6.53 8.87
C ALA A 40 -18.14 5.24 8.33
N ALA A 41 -17.82 4.12 8.96
CA ALA A 41 -18.31 2.81 8.53
C ALA A 41 -19.81 2.71 8.79
N SER A 42 -20.53 2.16 7.82
CA SER A 42 -21.93 1.80 7.98
C SER A 42 -22.08 0.35 8.42
N ARG A 43 -23.10 0.09 9.22
CA ARG A 43 -23.56 -1.27 9.55
C ARG A 43 -24.75 -1.72 8.70
N ASP A 44 -25.20 -0.86 7.79
CA ASP A 44 -26.28 -1.18 6.86
C ASP A 44 -25.83 -2.31 5.92
N SER A 45 -26.64 -3.36 5.85
CA SER A 45 -26.37 -4.55 5.03
C SER A 45 -26.32 -4.23 3.53
N VAL A 46 -27.06 -3.22 3.06
CA VAL A 46 -27.04 -2.78 1.65
C VAL A 46 -25.71 -2.11 1.33
N VAL A 47 -25.20 -1.27 2.24
CA VAL A 47 -23.88 -0.61 2.09
C VAL A 47 -22.76 -1.66 2.12
N ILE A 48 -22.84 -2.62 3.04
CA ILE A 48 -21.88 -3.73 3.12
C ILE A 48 -21.93 -4.60 1.85
N ALA A 49 -23.12 -4.91 1.33
CA ALA A 49 -23.29 -5.67 0.10
C ALA A 49 -22.70 -4.93 -1.11
N ARG A 50 -22.89 -3.60 -1.20
CA ARG A 50 -22.24 -2.77 -2.23
C ARG A 50 -20.72 -2.82 -2.09
N GLY A 51 -20.19 -2.73 -0.87
CA GLY A 51 -18.76 -2.83 -0.61
C GLY A 51 -18.16 -4.16 -1.04
N ARG A 52 -18.87 -5.25 -0.78
CA ARG A 52 -18.50 -6.59 -1.27
C ARG A 52 -18.47 -6.62 -2.79
N TYR A 53 -19.52 -6.13 -3.44
CA TYR A 53 -19.58 -6.07 -4.90
C TYR A 53 -18.38 -5.32 -5.49
N LEU A 54 -18.05 -4.14 -4.93
CA LEU A 54 -16.89 -3.36 -5.36
C LEU A 54 -15.59 -4.14 -5.15
N ALA A 55 -15.36 -4.67 -3.94
CA ALA A 55 -14.12 -5.33 -3.57
C ALA A 55 -13.80 -6.60 -4.38
N TYR A 56 -14.81 -7.38 -4.78
CA TYR A 56 -14.65 -8.59 -5.59
C TYR A 56 -14.92 -8.39 -7.09
N GLY A 57 -15.21 -7.15 -7.50
CA GLY A 57 -15.53 -6.81 -8.87
C GLY A 57 -14.71 -5.62 -9.32
N PRO A 58 -15.34 -4.46 -9.56
CA PRO A 58 -14.69 -3.33 -10.25
C PRO A 58 -13.54 -2.68 -9.48
N ALA A 59 -13.43 -2.88 -8.16
CA ALA A 59 -12.30 -2.35 -7.37
C ALA A 59 -11.14 -3.35 -7.22
N HIS A 60 -11.27 -4.58 -7.75
CA HIS A 60 -10.19 -5.58 -7.85
C HIS A 60 -9.42 -5.88 -6.54
N CYS A 61 -10.02 -5.61 -5.38
CA CYS A 61 -9.35 -5.79 -4.09
C CYS A 61 -9.05 -7.28 -3.84
N SER A 62 -9.97 -8.16 -4.23
CA SER A 62 -9.80 -9.62 -4.17
C SER A 62 -8.60 -10.14 -4.94
N ASP A 63 -8.20 -9.44 -6.01
CA ASP A 63 -7.22 -9.96 -6.97
C ASP A 63 -5.80 -9.89 -6.40
N CYS A 64 -5.57 -9.05 -5.39
CA CYS A 64 -4.30 -8.96 -4.67
C CYS A 64 -4.43 -9.38 -3.20
N HIS A 65 -5.54 -9.05 -2.55
CA HIS A 65 -5.68 -9.24 -1.11
C HIS A 65 -6.27 -10.60 -0.71
N THR A 66 -6.64 -11.46 -1.65
CA THR A 66 -6.94 -12.87 -1.33
C THR A 66 -5.62 -13.61 -1.04
N ALA A 67 -5.60 -14.48 -0.03
CA ALA A 67 -4.42 -15.29 0.23
C ALA A 67 -4.15 -16.26 -0.94
N ALA A 68 -2.88 -16.55 -1.21
CA ALA A 68 -2.43 -17.47 -2.27
C ALA A 68 -3.22 -18.81 -2.30
N ALA A 69 -3.47 -19.38 -1.12
CA ALA A 69 -4.19 -20.64 -0.95
C ALA A 69 -5.68 -20.57 -1.34
N ASP A 70 -6.29 -19.37 -1.28
CA ASP A 70 -7.73 -19.19 -1.47
C ASP A 70 -8.09 -18.65 -2.88
N TYR A 71 -7.11 -18.32 -3.72
CA TYR A 71 -7.37 -17.74 -5.06
C TYR A 71 -8.26 -18.62 -5.94
N ALA A 72 -8.10 -19.94 -5.90
CA ALA A 72 -8.92 -20.86 -6.68
C ALA A 72 -10.42 -20.72 -6.36
N SER A 73 -10.75 -20.34 -5.12
CA SER A 73 -12.14 -20.13 -4.70
C SER A 73 -12.80 -18.90 -5.34
N LEU A 74 -12.01 -17.90 -5.77
CA LEU A 74 -12.52 -16.76 -6.53
C LEU A 74 -13.11 -17.21 -7.87
N LEU A 75 -12.48 -18.19 -8.52
CA LEU A 75 -12.93 -18.74 -9.81
C LEU A 75 -14.25 -19.50 -9.70
N THR A 76 -14.62 -19.94 -8.49
CA THR A 76 -15.89 -20.61 -8.23
C THR A 76 -16.96 -19.66 -7.68
N GLY A 77 -16.72 -18.34 -7.72
CA GLY A 77 -17.65 -17.32 -7.22
C GLY A 77 -17.68 -17.17 -5.70
N SER A 78 -16.70 -17.75 -4.99
CA SER A 78 -16.56 -17.55 -3.55
C SER A 78 -16.00 -16.16 -3.25
N SER A 79 -16.14 -15.73 -1.99
CA SER A 79 -15.53 -14.48 -1.51
C SER A 79 -14.68 -14.77 -0.27
N PRO A 80 -13.47 -15.34 -0.46
CA PRO A 80 -12.55 -15.66 0.61
C PRO A 80 -12.06 -14.39 1.30
N SER A 81 -11.71 -14.47 2.59
CA SER A 81 -11.26 -13.30 3.35
C SER A 81 -10.08 -12.60 2.67
N LEU A 82 -10.11 -11.27 2.65
CA LEU A 82 -9.04 -10.45 2.07
C LEU A 82 -7.83 -10.33 3.02
N SER A 83 -7.22 -11.47 3.34
CA SER A 83 -6.15 -11.62 4.35
C SER A 83 -4.73 -11.32 3.84
N GLY A 84 -4.55 -11.10 2.55
CA GLY A 84 -3.29 -10.70 1.92
C GLY A 84 -2.18 -11.75 2.06
N GLY A 85 -0.93 -11.29 2.09
CA GLY A 85 0.26 -12.12 2.22
C GLY A 85 0.86 -12.57 0.88
N VAL A 86 0.31 -12.11 -0.24
CA VAL A 86 0.89 -12.35 -1.57
C VAL A 86 2.16 -11.51 -1.72
N GLU A 87 3.22 -12.14 -2.20
CA GLU A 87 4.49 -11.49 -2.50
C GLU A 87 4.68 -11.34 -4.02
N PHE A 88 5.04 -10.14 -4.46
CA PHE A 88 5.36 -9.81 -5.84
C PHE A 88 6.83 -9.42 -5.94
N PRO A 89 7.72 -10.36 -6.29
CA PRO A 89 9.12 -10.04 -6.56
C PRO A 89 9.23 -9.26 -7.87
N ILE A 90 9.86 -8.09 -7.81
CA ILE A 90 10.12 -7.20 -8.95
C ILE A 90 11.59 -6.75 -8.91
N PRO A 91 12.16 -6.19 -10.00
CA PRO A 91 13.55 -5.71 -10.01
C PRO A 91 13.87 -4.65 -8.94
N LEU A 92 12.84 -3.98 -8.40
CA LEU A 92 12.96 -2.97 -7.35
C LEU A 92 12.90 -3.54 -5.92
N GLY A 93 12.64 -4.83 -5.76
CA GLY A 93 12.47 -5.51 -4.47
C GLY A 93 11.22 -6.40 -4.44
N THR A 94 10.77 -6.76 -3.25
CA THR A 94 9.55 -7.57 -3.05
C THR A 94 8.44 -6.71 -2.48
N ILE A 95 7.35 -6.60 -3.23
CA ILE A 95 6.11 -5.99 -2.76
C ILE A 95 5.29 -7.05 -2.04
N ARG A 96 4.63 -6.66 -0.95
CA ARG A 96 3.84 -7.55 -0.10
C ARG A 96 2.45 -6.98 0.09
N VAL A 97 1.42 -7.76 -0.18
CA VAL A 97 0.04 -7.29 -0.09
C VAL A 97 -0.46 -7.39 1.35
N PRO A 98 -0.91 -6.29 1.99
CA PRO A 98 -1.30 -6.31 3.40
C PRO A 98 -2.63 -7.02 3.62
N ASN A 99 -2.84 -7.45 4.86
CA ASN A 99 -4.10 -8.01 5.35
C ASN A 99 -5.16 -6.91 5.54
N LEU A 100 -6.31 -7.01 4.85
CA LEU A 100 -7.43 -6.06 4.95
C LEU A 100 -8.56 -6.51 5.87
N THR A 101 -8.44 -7.67 6.51
CA THR A 101 -9.44 -8.15 7.46
C THR A 101 -9.42 -7.29 8.74
N PRO A 102 -10.50 -7.27 9.55
CA PRO A 102 -10.56 -6.45 10.77
C PRO A 102 -9.72 -7.02 11.93
N ASP A 103 -8.79 -7.94 11.66
CA ASP A 103 -7.88 -8.44 12.68
C ASP A 103 -7.09 -7.27 13.32
N SER A 104 -7.06 -7.23 14.65
CA SER A 104 -6.51 -6.10 15.40
C SER A 104 -4.98 -6.12 15.49
N ALA A 105 -4.35 -7.27 15.25
CA ALA A 105 -2.90 -7.43 15.37
C ALA A 105 -2.18 -7.29 14.02
N THR A 106 -2.81 -7.80 12.96
CA THR A 106 -2.19 -8.00 11.64
C THR A 106 -2.95 -7.36 10.50
N GLY A 107 -4.22 -6.98 10.71
CA GLY A 107 -5.08 -6.37 9.70
C GLY A 107 -5.40 -4.88 9.98
N ILE A 108 -6.58 -4.45 9.51
CA ILE A 108 -7.04 -3.06 9.64
C ILE A 108 -7.79 -2.76 10.94
N GLY A 109 -7.92 -3.73 11.85
CA GLY A 109 -8.79 -3.62 13.03
C GLY A 109 -8.51 -2.42 13.92
N ARG A 110 -7.25 -1.97 14.00
CA ARG A 110 -6.83 -0.78 14.77
C ARG A 110 -6.75 0.51 13.95
N ARG A 111 -6.99 0.46 12.64
CA ARG A 111 -6.95 1.64 11.77
C ARG A 111 -8.26 2.40 11.90
N SER A 112 -8.19 3.72 11.92
CA SER A 112 -9.39 4.57 11.88
C SER A 112 -10.01 4.56 10.47
N ASP A 113 -11.30 4.90 10.36
CA ASP A 113 -11.94 5.08 9.04
C ASP A 113 -11.27 6.19 8.23
N GLY A 114 -10.78 7.22 8.92
CA GLY A 114 -9.96 8.28 8.32
C GLY A 114 -8.63 7.77 7.76
N ASP A 115 -7.96 6.82 8.42
CA ASP A 115 -6.73 6.21 7.89
C ASP A 115 -7.00 5.42 6.61
N ILE A 116 -8.07 4.61 6.60
CA ILE A 116 -8.44 3.79 5.44
C ILE A 116 -8.86 4.71 4.28
N THR A 117 -9.67 5.71 4.55
CA THR A 117 -10.09 6.68 3.53
C THR A 117 -8.89 7.47 3.00
N ARG A 118 -7.96 7.86 3.86
CA ARG A 118 -6.77 8.63 3.47
C ARG A 118 -5.84 7.84 2.55
N ILE A 119 -5.65 6.54 2.79
CA ILE A 119 -4.84 5.72 1.88
C ILE A 119 -5.54 5.51 0.53
N LEU A 120 -6.86 5.31 0.51
CA LEU A 120 -7.63 5.14 -0.73
C LEU A 120 -7.66 6.44 -1.56
N ARG A 121 -7.91 7.58 -0.91
CA ARG A 121 -8.11 8.87 -1.58
C ARG A 121 -6.81 9.56 -1.97
N TYR A 122 -5.79 9.45 -1.12
CA TYR A 122 -4.55 10.21 -1.26
C TYR A 122 -3.30 9.33 -1.45
N GLY A 123 -3.41 8.00 -1.32
CA GLY A 123 -2.23 7.13 -1.31
C GLY A 123 -1.31 7.38 -0.11
N VAL A 124 -1.82 7.91 1.00
CA VAL A 124 -1.03 8.19 2.22
C VAL A 124 -1.39 7.21 3.33
N ARG A 125 -0.40 6.44 3.79
CA ARG A 125 -0.52 5.46 4.86
C ARG A 125 -0.78 6.14 6.21
N ALA A 126 -1.26 5.35 7.18
CA ALA A 126 -1.50 5.78 8.57
C ALA A 126 -0.30 6.53 9.17
N ASP A 127 0.91 6.07 8.87
CA ASP A 127 2.18 6.61 9.36
C ASP A 127 2.72 7.79 8.51
N GLY A 128 2.00 8.22 7.48
CA GLY A 128 2.36 9.31 6.58
C GLY A 128 3.19 8.91 5.37
N ARG A 129 3.65 7.66 5.22
CA ARG A 129 4.38 7.25 4.01
C ARG A 129 3.46 7.16 2.81
N ALA A 130 4.02 7.36 1.63
CA ALA A 130 3.31 7.04 0.39
C ALA A 130 3.06 5.52 0.31
N ALA A 131 1.86 5.15 -0.09
CA ALA A 131 1.55 3.81 -0.57
C ALA A 131 2.17 3.62 -1.95
N ILE A 132 2.49 2.37 -2.32
CA ILE A 132 2.90 2.07 -3.69
C ILE A 132 1.63 2.14 -4.56
N PRO A 133 1.64 2.94 -5.66
CA PRO A 133 0.44 3.23 -6.43
C PRO A 133 0.09 2.08 -7.37
N PHE A 134 -0.31 0.93 -6.81
CA PHE A 134 -0.87 -0.17 -7.59
C PHE A 134 -2.35 0.01 -7.89
N MET A 135 -3.06 0.77 -7.05
CA MET A 135 -4.47 1.09 -7.26
C MET A 135 -4.74 2.55 -6.93
N GLU A 136 -5.36 3.22 -7.89
CA GLU A 136 -5.72 4.62 -7.81
C GLU A 136 -7.21 4.73 -7.52
N PHE A 137 -7.53 5.00 -6.26
CA PHE A 137 -8.90 5.11 -5.76
C PHE A 137 -9.31 6.55 -5.47
N HIS A 138 -8.55 7.52 -5.99
CA HIS A 138 -8.75 8.95 -5.72
C HIS A 138 -10.08 9.48 -6.30
N GLU A 139 -10.57 8.89 -7.39
CA GLU A 139 -11.85 9.25 -8.04
C GLU A 139 -13.07 8.46 -7.52
N LEU A 140 -12.90 7.55 -6.54
CA LEU A 140 -14.05 6.86 -5.96
C LEU A 140 -14.95 7.84 -5.19
N SER A 141 -16.26 7.69 -5.40
CA SER A 141 -17.25 8.44 -4.63
C SER A 141 -17.14 8.13 -3.14
N ASP A 142 -17.49 9.09 -2.29
CA ASP A 142 -17.49 8.90 -0.83
C ASP A 142 -18.38 7.71 -0.42
N ALA A 143 -19.51 7.53 -1.11
CA ALA A 143 -20.41 6.42 -0.88
C ALA A 143 -19.76 5.06 -1.18
N ASP A 144 -18.96 4.98 -2.24
CA ASP A 144 -18.24 3.75 -2.61
C ASP A 144 -17.07 3.48 -1.68
N ILE A 145 -16.33 4.51 -1.25
CA ILE A 145 -15.28 4.34 -0.24
C ILE A 145 -15.90 3.82 1.06
N VAL A 146 -16.98 4.46 1.54
CA VAL A 146 -17.74 4.00 2.71
C VAL A 146 -18.19 2.57 2.55
N ALA A 147 -18.75 2.20 1.40
CA ALA A 147 -19.17 0.84 1.12
C ALA A 147 -18.00 -0.15 1.24
N VAL A 148 -16.88 0.11 0.56
CA VAL A 148 -15.69 -0.75 0.57
C VAL A 148 -15.18 -0.97 1.99
N PHE A 149 -14.88 0.08 2.76
CA PHE A 149 -14.30 -0.15 4.08
C PHE A 149 -15.33 -0.67 5.10
N SER A 150 -16.63 -0.40 4.92
CA SER A 150 -17.68 -1.05 5.72
C SER A 150 -17.70 -2.55 5.48
N PHE A 151 -17.59 -2.99 4.22
CA PHE A 151 -17.44 -4.40 3.89
C PHE A 151 -16.17 -4.98 4.51
N LEU A 152 -15.01 -4.31 4.34
CA LEU A 152 -13.74 -4.80 4.89
C LEU A 152 -13.83 -5.06 6.40
N ARG A 153 -14.49 -4.16 7.14
CA ARG A 153 -14.73 -4.30 8.59
C ARG A 153 -15.71 -5.40 8.98
N SER A 154 -16.63 -5.78 8.09
CA SER A 154 -17.61 -6.85 8.35
C SER A 154 -17.08 -8.26 8.13
N GLN A 155 -15.91 -8.41 7.50
CA GLN A 155 -15.31 -9.71 7.24
C GLN A 155 -14.92 -10.42 8.55
N PRO A 156 -14.88 -11.75 8.57
CA PRO A 156 -14.22 -12.48 9.65
C PRO A 156 -12.75 -12.02 9.80
N PRO A 157 -12.25 -11.76 11.03
CA PRO A 157 -10.86 -11.42 11.23
C PRO A 157 -9.98 -12.64 10.94
N VAL A 158 -8.91 -12.43 10.16
CA VAL A 158 -7.90 -13.46 9.90
C VAL A 158 -6.57 -12.95 10.39
N ARG A 159 -5.93 -13.68 11.31
CA ARG A 159 -4.59 -13.36 11.77
C ARG A 159 -3.57 -13.80 10.72
N ASN A 160 -3.05 -12.83 9.95
CA ASN A 160 -2.03 -13.06 8.93
C ASN A 160 -1.00 -11.93 8.96
N PRO A 161 0.14 -12.09 9.67
CA PRO A 161 1.16 -11.07 9.75
C PRO A 161 1.90 -10.94 8.42
N VAL A 162 1.73 -9.80 7.75
CA VAL A 162 2.45 -9.48 6.51
C VAL A 162 3.52 -8.41 6.81
N PRO A 163 4.82 -8.70 6.58
CA PRO A 163 5.87 -7.69 6.70
C PRO A 163 5.69 -6.53 5.72
N ASP A 164 6.35 -5.39 5.97
CA ASP A 164 6.40 -4.29 5.00
C ASP A 164 7.16 -4.73 3.73
N HIS A 165 7.09 -3.91 2.69
CA HIS A 165 7.81 -4.15 1.45
C HIS A 165 9.33 -4.23 1.68
N ASP A 166 10.01 -5.14 0.98
CA ASP A 166 11.47 -5.23 1.00
C ASP A 166 12.04 -4.63 -0.28
N LEU A 167 12.37 -3.34 -0.22
CA LEU A 167 12.87 -2.58 -1.36
C LEU A 167 14.40 -2.52 -1.37
N ASN A 168 15.00 -2.82 -2.52
CA ASN A 168 16.43 -2.62 -2.72
C ASN A 168 16.75 -1.11 -2.92
N LEU A 169 18.02 -0.78 -3.14
CA LEU A 169 18.45 0.62 -3.30
C LEU A 169 17.72 1.34 -4.44
N MET A 170 17.46 0.64 -5.55
CA MET A 170 16.71 1.20 -6.69
C MET A 170 15.24 1.42 -6.33
N GLY A 171 14.60 0.46 -5.66
CA GLY A 171 13.22 0.64 -5.17
C GLY A 171 13.10 1.81 -4.20
N LYS A 172 14.04 1.96 -3.28
CA LYS A 172 14.11 3.11 -2.37
C LYS A 172 14.34 4.43 -3.12
N ALA A 173 15.14 4.43 -4.17
CA ALA A 173 15.33 5.60 -5.02
C ALA A 173 14.03 5.99 -5.75
N VAL A 174 13.28 5.01 -6.28
CA VAL A 174 11.96 5.25 -6.89
C VAL A 174 11.00 5.86 -5.87
N MET A 175 10.91 5.31 -4.66
CA MET A 175 10.10 5.88 -3.58
C MET A 175 10.54 7.31 -3.19
N ALA A 176 11.84 7.60 -3.18
CA ALA A 176 12.41 8.87 -2.77
C ALA A 176 12.19 10.03 -3.76
N PHE A 177 12.04 9.72 -5.04
CA PHE A 177 12.10 10.71 -6.13
C PHE A 177 10.94 10.65 -7.12
N ALA A 178 10.40 9.46 -7.40
CA ALA A 178 9.37 9.26 -8.42
C ALA A 178 7.96 9.11 -7.82
N ILE A 179 7.83 8.47 -6.65
CA ILE A 179 6.53 8.28 -6.00
C ILE A 179 6.14 9.52 -5.20
N LYS A 180 5.00 10.09 -5.53
CA LYS A 180 4.31 11.10 -4.74
C LYS A 180 2.85 10.68 -4.59
N PRO A 181 2.29 10.77 -3.38
CA PRO A 181 0.87 10.53 -3.21
C PRO A 181 0.08 11.52 -4.07
N VAL A 182 -0.96 11.03 -4.71
CA VAL A 182 -1.87 11.80 -5.57
C VAL A 182 -3.20 11.90 -4.86
N GLY A 183 -3.82 13.06 -4.87
CA GLY A 183 -5.17 13.29 -4.35
C GLY A 183 -6.03 14.01 -5.38
N PRO A 184 -7.36 14.01 -5.19
CA PRO A 184 -8.25 14.91 -5.93
C PRO A 184 -7.92 16.39 -5.66
#